data_AF-A0A7J9Y9P2-F1
#
_entry.id   AF-A0A7J9Y9P2-F1
#
_cell.length_a   1.000
_cell.length_b   1.000
_cell.length_c   1.000
_cell.angle_alpha   90.00
_cell.angle_beta   90.00
_cell.angle_gamma   90.00
#
_symmetry.space_group_name_H-M   'P 1'
#
loop_
_entity.id
_entity.type
_entity.pdbx_description
1 polymer ?
#
loop_
_entity_poly.entity_id
_entity_poly.type
_entity_poly.pdbx_seq_one_letter_code
_entity_poly.pdbx_strand_id
1 'polypeptide(L)' 'MVGQTIDRVAHRRVEPEWLADAWPRCRVVVIDGDRTLVGGDPPRLVLAPPDQAPDGDRMFLGVDADDTPYFAV' A
#
# COMPACT_ATOMS: atom_id res chain seq x y z
N MET A 1 -8.60 17.21 7.80
CA MET A 1 -7.67 16.33 7.06
C MET A 1 -8.30 14.95 7.07
N VAL A 2 -8.90 14.50 5.96
CA VAL A 2 -9.46 13.15 5.91
C VAL A 2 -8.31 12.23 5.53
N GLY A 3 -7.85 11.41 6.47
CA GLY A 3 -6.97 10.29 6.12
C GLY A 3 -7.71 9.38 5.16
N GLN A 4 -7.06 8.96 4.08
CA GLN A 4 -7.57 7.90 3.22
C GLN A 4 -7.84 6.68 4.10
N THR A 5 -9.10 6.31 4.25
CA THR A 5 -9.51 5.14 5.04
C THR A 5 -9.53 3.97 4.08
N ILE A 6 -8.77 2.92 4.41
CA ILE A 6 -8.79 1.68 3.65
C ILE A 6 -9.68 0.65 4.35
N ASP A 7 -10.47 -0.10 3.59
CA ASP A 7 -11.03 -1.37 4.05
C ASP A 7 -9.91 -2.41 4.02
N ARG A 8 -9.72 -3.13 5.13
CA ARG A 8 -8.66 -4.14 5.25
C ARG A 8 -8.86 -5.33 4.33
N VAL A 9 -10.12 -5.65 3.96
CA VAL A 9 -10.48 -6.79 3.09
C VAL A 9 -9.64 -8.05 3.42
N ALA A 10 -9.58 -8.37 4.72
CA ALA A 10 -8.51 -9.21 5.27
C ALA A 10 -8.46 -10.64 4.70
N HIS A 11 -9.57 -11.14 4.14
CA HIS A 11 -9.64 -12.45 3.49
C HIS A 11 -8.71 -12.55 2.26
N ARG A 12 -8.45 -11.45 1.56
CA ARG A 12 -7.57 -11.44 0.37
C ARG A 12 -6.09 -11.69 0.70
N ARG A 13 -5.68 -11.58 1.97
CA ARG A 13 -4.28 -11.79 2.40
C ARG A 13 -3.77 -13.21 2.16
N VAL A 14 -4.67 -14.17 1.98
CA VAL A 14 -4.33 -15.58 1.73
C VAL A 14 -4.65 -16.02 0.29
N GLU A 15 -5.00 -15.08 -0.59
CA GLU A 15 -5.36 -15.36 -1.99
C GLU A 15 -4.19 -14.95 -2.91
N PRO A 16 -3.23 -15.85 -3.18
CA PRO A 16 -2.00 -15.48 -3.90
C PRO A 16 -2.27 -14.97 -5.31
N GLU A 17 -3.26 -15.52 -6.02
CA GLU A 17 -3.65 -15.07 -7.36
C GLU A 17 -4.18 -13.63 -7.33
N TRP A 18 -5.08 -13.34 -6.38
CA TRP A 18 -5.60 -11.98 -6.22
C TRP A 18 -4.50 -10.99 -5.84
N LEU A 19 -3.56 -11.38 -4.97
CA LEU A 19 -2.43 -10.53 -4.57
C LEU A 19 -1.49 -10.24 -5.76
N ALA A 20 -1.24 -11.24 -6.61
CA ALA A 20 -0.45 -11.07 -7.83
C ALA A 20 -1.13 -10.10 -8.81
N ASP A 21 -2.45 -10.22 -9.01
CA ASP A 21 -3.22 -9.33 -9.87
C ASP A 21 -3.40 -7.92 -9.29
N ALA A 22 -3.39 -7.79 -7.96
CA ALA A 22 -3.50 -6.51 -7.27
C ALA A 22 -2.22 -5.68 -7.35
N TRP A 23 -1.05 -6.33 -7.39
CA TRP A 23 0.25 -5.66 -7.32
C TRP A 23 0.46 -4.59 -8.42
N PRO A 24 0.22 -4.85 -9.72
CA PRO A 24 0.49 -3.87 -10.77
C PRO A 24 -0.34 -2.58 -10.66
N ARG A 25 -1.45 -2.60 -9.92
CA ARG A 25 -2.39 -1.47 -9.77
C ARG A 25 -2.38 -0.86 -8.37
N CYS A 26 -1.42 -1.22 -7.52
CA CYS A 26 -1.40 -0.82 -6.13
C CYS A 26 -0.70 0.51 -5.86
N ARG A 27 -0.78 0.96 -4.61
CA ARG A 27 0.08 1.99 -4.02
C ARG A 27 0.91 1.35 -2.90
N VAL A 28 2.19 1.68 -2.85
CA VAL A 28 3.13 1.08 -1.90
C VAL A 28 3.57 2.10 -0.87
N VAL A 29 3.42 1.74 0.41
CA VAL A 29 4.05 2.44 1.54
C VAL A 29 5.39 1.76 1.79
N VAL A 30 6.48 2.51 1.67
CA VAL A 30 7.82 2.00 1.99
C VAL A 30 8.05 2.12 3.49
N ILE A 31 8.43 1.03 4.14
CA ILE A 31 8.72 0.95 5.56
C ILE A 31 10.21 0.64 5.77
N ASP A 32 10.88 1.44 6.59
CA ASP A 32 12.25 1.21 7.06
C ASP A 32 12.24 1.11 8.59
N GLY A 33 12.23 -0.12 9.09
CA GLY A 33 12.06 -0.40 10.52
C GLY A 33 10.69 0.07 11.04
N ASP A 34 10.70 1.12 11.87
CA ASP A 34 9.50 1.76 12.42
C ASP A 34 9.14 3.08 11.72
N ARG A 35 9.78 3.37 10.59
CA ARG A 35 9.66 4.65 9.86
C ARG A 35 9.07 4.46 8.47
N THR A 36 8.51 5.55 7.96
CA THR A 36 8.03 5.65 6.57
C THR A 36 8.30 7.04 6.01
N LEU A 37 8.26 7.16 4.69
CA LEU A 37 8.48 8.43 4.01
C LEU A 37 7.24 9.32 4.12
N VAL A 38 7.45 10.55 4.58
CA VAL A 38 6.46 11.62 4.59
C VAL A 38 7.01 12.82 3.83
N GLY A 39 6.13 13.52 3.12
CA GLY A 39 6.51 14.67 2.30
C GLY A 39 5.35 15.64 2.09
N GLY A 40 5.68 16.79 1.50
CA GLY A 40 4.73 17.89 1.24
C GLY A 40 4.44 18.77 2.45
N ASP A 41 3.68 19.84 2.20
CA ASP A 41 3.17 20.77 3.21
C ASP A 41 1.68 21.07 2.94
N PRO A 42 0.74 20.63 3.80
CA PRO A 42 0.96 19.85 5.02
C PRO A 42 1.47 18.43 4.74
N PRO A 43 2.17 17.79 5.70
CA PRO A 43 2.78 16.47 5.49
C PRO A 43 1.74 15.39 5.16
N ARG A 44 2.12 14.50 4.26
CA ARG A 44 1.36 13.32 3.79
C ARG A 44 2.31 12.12 3.65
N LEU A 45 1.76 10.91 3.74
CA LEU A 45 2.49 9.71 3.34
C LEU A 45 2.89 9.80 1.87
N VAL A 46 4.13 9.45 1.57
CA VAL A 46 4.60 9.27 0.20
C VAL A 46 4.29 7.84 -0.22
N LEU A 47 3.52 7.70 -1.29
CA LEU A 47 3.14 6.40 -1.85
C LEU A 47 3.90 6.17 -3.15
N ALA A 48 4.67 5.09 -3.20
CA ALA A 48 5.37 4.68 -4.40
C ALA A 48 4.44 3.90 -5.35
N PRO A 49 4.62 4.00 -6.68
CA PRO A 49 4.08 3.02 -7.60
C PRO A 49 4.81 1.67 -7.46
N PRO A 50 4.17 0.55 -7.83
CA PRO A 50 4.71 -0.80 -7.59
C PRO A 50 6.01 -1.11 -8.34
N ASP A 51 6.27 -0.41 -9.45
CA ASP A 51 7.50 -0.52 -10.25
C ASP A 51 8.70 0.22 -9.62
N GLN A 52 8.45 1.07 -8.63
CA GLN A 52 9.47 1.80 -7.85
C GLN A 52 9.56 1.30 -6.40
N ALA A 53 8.76 0.30 -6.03
CA ALA A 53 8.84 -0.32 -4.72
C ALA A 53 10.18 -1.06 -4.58
N PRO A 54 10.85 -0.99 -3.41
CA PRO A 54 12.04 -1.79 -3.17
C PRO A 54 11.70 -3.30 -3.18
N ASP A 55 12.72 -4.14 -3.29
CA ASP A 55 12.56 -5.58 -3.06
C ASP A 55 12.25 -5.82 -1.57
N GLY A 56 11.31 -6.73 -1.28
CA GLY A 56 10.93 -7.06 0.09
C GLY A 56 9.61 -7.83 0.20
N ASP A 57 9.23 -8.15 1.44
CA ASP A 57 7.98 -8.83 1.74
C ASP A 57 6.79 -7.89 1.52
N ARG A 58 5.90 -8.28 0.61
CA ARG A 58 4.73 -7.47 0.24
C ARG A 58 3.59 -7.74 1.20
N MET A 59 3.32 -6.81 2.10
CA MET A 59 2.19 -6.90 3.04
C MET A 59 0.96 -6.17 2.52
N PHE A 60 -0.11 -6.90 2.20
CA PHE A 60 -1.38 -6.28 1.80
C PHE A 60 -2.09 -5.60 2.98
N LEU A 61 -2.38 -4.31 2.81
CA LEU A 61 -2.98 -3.46 3.85
C LEU A 61 -4.50 -3.35 3.71
N GLY A 62 -5.00 -3.28 2.48
CA GLY A 62 -6.41 -3.04 2.19
C GLY A 62 -6.64 -2.38 0.83
N VAL A 63 -7.88 -1.98 0.57
CA VAL A 63 -8.27 -1.17 -0.60
C VAL A 63 -8.92 0.14 -0.14
N ASP A 64 -8.79 1.20 -0.93
CA ASP A 64 -9.55 2.44 -0.71
C ASP A 64 -10.94 2.39 -1.39
N ALA A 65 -11.66 3.51 -1.34
CA ALA A 65 -12.99 3.65 -1.92
C ALA A 65 -13.02 3.51 -3.46
N ASP A 66 -11.88 3.63 -4.12
CA ASP A 66 -11.71 3.46 -5.57
C ASP A 66 -11.20 2.04 -5.91
N ASP A 67 -11.27 1.10 -4.97
CA ASP A 67 -10.73 -0.27 -5.07
C ASP A 67 -9.22 -0.33 -5.36
N THR A 68 -8.48 0.75 -5.07
CA THR A 68 -7.02 0.78 -5.23
C THR A 68 -6.37 -0.04 -4.13
N PRO A 69 -5.57 -1.09 -4.44
CA PRO A 69 -4.89 -1.87 -3.41
C PRO A 69 -3.73 -1.11 -2.78
N TYR A 70 -3.51 -1.30 -1.49
CA TYR A 70 -2.36 -0.76 -0.77
C TYR A 70 -1.51 -1.89 -0.21
N PHE A 71 -0.20 -1.78 -0.41
CA PHE A 71 0.79 -2.68 0.15
C PHE A 71 1.82 -1.91 0.97
N ALA A 72 2.37 -2.54 1.99
CA ALA A 72 3.64 -2.14 2.58
C ALA A 72 4.76 -3.06 2.06
N VAL A 73 5.93 -2.47 1.85
CA VAL A 73 7.20 -3.17 1.61
C VAL A 73 8.24 -2.59 2.53
#